data_AF-B1VY77-F1
#
_entry.id   AF-B1VY77-F1
#
_cell.length_a   1.000
_cell.length_b   1.000
_cell.length_c   1.000
_cell.angle_alpha   90.00
_cell.angle_beta   90.00
_cell.angle_gamma   90.00
#
_symmetry.space_group_name_H-M   'P 1'
#
loop_
_entity.id
_entity.type
_entity.pdbx_description
1 polymer ?
#
loop_
_entity_poly.entity_id
_entity_poly.type
_entity_poly.pdbx_seq_one_letter_code
_entity_poly.pdbx_strand_id
1 'polypeptide(L)'
;MDTNAHTEEVAPTQGDEHHVLLSADTNGDGKPDVWMTDTTGDGRADLYQFDTTGDGVIDVTVVEGADEPGTDRLVIEGDGGHPQQA
;
A
#
# COMPACT_ATOMS: atom_id res chain seq x y z
N MET A 1 18.99 -21.27 19.28
CA MET A 1 17.99 -21.87 18.38
C MET A 1 16.84 -20.89 18.49
N ASP A 2 16.62 -19.95 17.57
CA ASP A 2 16.82 -19.95 16.11
C ASP A 2 17.00 -18.49 15.65
N THR A 3 18.17 -18.12 15.11
CA THR A 3 18.39 -17.69 13.71
C THR A 3 17.32 -16.80 13.09
N ASN A 4 17.63 -15.50 13.04
CA ASN A 4 17.53 -14.61 11.88
C ASN A 4 16.32 -14.83 10.94
N ALA A 5 15.25 -14.06 11.14
CA ALA A 5 14.40 -13.63 10.03
C ALA A 5 14.49 -12.10 9.99
N HIS A 6 15.17 -11.60 8.96
CA HIS A 6 14.92 -10.25 8.48
C HIS A 6 13.47 -10.25 8.01
N THR A 7 12.54 -9.98 8.94
CA THR A 7 11.17 -9.66 8.57
C THR A 7 11.28 -8.37 7.81
N GLU A 8 11.18 -8.44 6.48
CA GLU A 8 10.76 -7.31 5.67
C GLU A 8 9.49 -6.80 6.36
N GLU A 9 9.61 -5.66 7.05
CA GLU A 9 8.58 -5.12 7.92
C GLU A 9 7.41 -4.73 7.02
N VAL A 10 6.46 -5.66 6.83
CA VAL A 10 5.21 -5.36 6.14
C VAL A 10 4.59 -4.19 6.89
N ALA A 11 4.34 -3.11 6.17
CA ALA A 11 3.80 -1.90 6.74
C ALA A 11 2.49 -2.24 7.47
N PRO A 12 2.37 -1.94 8.78
CA PRO A 12 1.20 -2.30 9.55
C PRO A 12 -0.01 -1.50 9.06
N THR A 13 -1.01 -2.19 8.53
CA THR A 13 -2.31 -1.65 8.11
C THR A 13 -3.32 -1.74 9.25
N GLN A 14 -4.45 -1.04 9.14
CA GLN A 14 -5.50 -1.07 10.16
C GLN A 14 -6.27 -2.40 10.20
N GLY A 15 -6.30 -3.14 9.10
CA GLY A 15 -6.83 -4.49 9.05
C GLY A 15 -6.02 -5.42 8.14
N ASP A 16 -6.49 -6.66 8.05
CA ASP A 16 -5.85 -7.75 7.29
C ASP A 16 -6.53 -8.02 5.94
N GLU A 17 -7.61 -7.29 5.61
CA GLU A 17 -8.30 -7.44 4.33
C GLU A 17 -7.54 -6.72 3.20
N HIS A 18 -7.95 -6.95 1.95
CA HIS A 18 -7.28 -6.32 0.81
C HIS A 18 -8.27 -6.05 -0.32
N HIS A 19 -9.16 -5.08 -0.10
CA HIS A 19 -10.16 -4.66 -1.07
C HIS A 19 -9.68 -3.45 -1.86
N VAL A 20 -9.21 -3.67 -3.10
CA VAL A 20 -8.85 -2.56 -4.00
C VAL A 20 -10.14 -1.80 -4.36
N LEU A 21 -10.23 -0.57 -3.89
CA LEU A 21 -11.36 0.34 -4.17
C LEU A 21 -11.16 1.08 -5.48
N LEU A 22 -9.92 1.46 -5.79
CA LEU A 22 -9.56 2.22 -6.97
C LEU A 22 -8.19 1.77 -7.48
N SER A 23 -8.10 1.62 -8.81
CA SER A 23 -6.83 1.61 -9.55
C SER A 23 -6.93 2.58 -10.72
N ALA A 24 -5.91 3.41 -10.94
CA ALA A 24 -5.95 4.40 -12.01
C ALA A 24 -4.62 4.49 -12.76
N ASP A 25 -4.71 4.50 -14.09
CA ASP A 25 -3.66 4.91 -15.00
C ASP A 25 -3.74 6.43 -15.17
N THR A 26 -2.75 7.15 -14.64
CA THR A 26 -2.68 8.61 -14.63
C THR A 26 -1.79 9.17 -15.74
N ASN A 27 -0.91 8.35 -16.30
CA ASN A 27 0.07 8.73 -17.30
C ASN A 27 -0.32 8.29 -18.74
N GLY A 28 -1.27 7.36 -18.88
CA GLY A 28 -1.83 6.86 -20.12
C GLY A 28 -1.04 5.73 -20.80
N ASP A 29 -0.17 5.03 -20.08
CA ASP A 29 0.67 3.95 -20.63
C ASP A 29 -0.03 2.57 -20.63
N GLY A 30 -1.23 2.48 -20.06
CA GLY A 30 -2.02 1.27 -19.95
C GLY A 30 -1.72 0.43 -18.70
N LYS A 31 -0.90 0.93 -17.78
CA LYS A 31 -0.65 0.34 -16.45
C LYS A 31 -1.22 1.25 -15.36
N PRO A 32 -1.67 0.70 -14.23
CA PRO A 32 -2.10 1.53 -13.12
C PRO A 32 -0.88 2.20 -12.48
N ASP A 33 -0.99 3.50 -12.19
CA ASP A 33 -0.01 4.27 -11.43
C ASP A 33 -0.40 4.39 -9.95
N VAL A 34 -1.68 4.21 -9.62
CA VAL A 34 -2.24 4.47 -8.29
C VAL A 34 -3.18 3.37 -7.87
N TRP A 35 -3.05 2.92 -6.62
CA TRP A 35 -3.99 2.01 -5.95
C TRP A 35 -4.47 2.59 -4.62
N MET A 36 -5.75 2.35 -4.32
CA MET A 36 -6.36 2.63 -3.02
C MET A 36 -7.03 1.36 -2.53
N THR A 37 -6.60 0.87 -1.37
CA THR A 37 -7.03 -0.41 -0.81
C THR A 37 -7.63 -0.17 0.57
N ASP A 38 -8.77 -0.80 0.82
CA ASP A 38 -9.41 -0.91 2.13
C ASP A 38 -9.03 -2.24 2.77
N THR A 39 -8.25 -2.17 3.83
CA THR A 39 -7.83 -3.33 4.62
C THR A 39 -8.73 -3.60 5.83
N THR A 40 -9.63 -2.68 6.13
CA THR A 40 -10.54 -2.74 7.30
C THR A 40 -11.93 -3.26 6.96
N GLY A 41 -12.32 -3.18 5.69
CA GLY A 41 -13.65 -3.56 5.19
C GLY A 41 -14.74 -2.52 5.47
N ASP A 42 -14.37 -1.30 5.87
CA ASP A 42 -15.33 -0.24 6.21
C ASP A 42 -15.76 0.60 4.99
N GLY A 43 -15.18 0.33 3.82
CA GLY A 43 -15.42 1.04 2.56
C GLY A 43 -14.56 2.29 2.39
N ARG A 44 -13.54 2.52 3.23
CA ARG A 44 -12.57 3.60 3.13
C ARG A 44 -11.19 3.02 2.92
N ALA A 45 -10.44 3.60 1.99
CA ALA A 45 -9.05 3.22 1.80
C ALA A 45 -8.20 3.72 2.96
N ASP A 46 -7.36 2.83 3.47
CA ASP A 46 -6.36 3.07 4.50
C ASP A 46 -4.94 2.70 4.01
N LEU A 47 -4.83 2.05 2.85
CA LEU A 47 -3.59 1.77 2.14
C LEU A 47 -3.61 2.44 0.76
N TYR A 48 -2.58 3.24 0.47
CA TYR A 48 -2.43 3.97 -0.78
C TYR A 48 -1.06 3.69 -1.39
N GLN A 49 -1.02 3.39 -2.69
CA GLN A 49 0.22 3.02 -3.36
C GLN A 49 0.37 3.75 -4.68
N PHE A 50 1.61 4.13 -5.01
CA PHE A 50 1.93 4.98 -6.14
C PHE A 50 3.16 4.43 -6.88
N ASP A 51 3.01 4.20 -8.17
CA ASP A 51 4.10 4.14 -9.14
C ASP A 51 4.31 5.56 -9.69
N THR A 52 5.39 6.20 -9.25
CA THR A 52 5.75 7.57 -9.62
C THR A 52 6.67 7.63 -10.83
N THR A 53 7.28 6.49 -11.20
CA THR A 53 8.21 6.38 -12.32
C THR A 53 7.56 5.84 -13.60
N GLY A 54 6.39 5.20 -13.47
CA GLY A 54 5.64 4.58 -14.56
C GLY A 54 6.29 3.30 -15.08
N ASP A 55 7.06 2.59 -14.25
CA ASP A 55 7.73 1.36 -14.67
C ASP A 55 6.88 0.09 -14.38
N GLY A 56 5.77 0.25 -13.66
CA GLY A 56 4.86 -0.78 -13.19
C GLY A 56 5.24 -1.35 -11.82
N VAL A 57 6.19 -0.73 -11.11
CA VAL A 57 6.58 -1.07 -9.74
C VAL A 57 6.15 0.05 -8.81
N ILE A 58 5.65 -0.31 -7.62
CA ILE A 58 5.26 0.69 -6.62
C ILE A 58 6.52 1.31 -6.03
N ASP A 59 6.60 2.64 -6.12
CA ASP A 59 7.70 3.42 -5.56
C ASP A 59 7.41 3.87 -4.12
N VAL A 60 6.15 4.12 -3.80
CA VAL A 60 5.75 4.69 -2.51
C VAL A 60 4.45 4.05 -2.04
N THR A 61 4.46 3.64 -0.78
CA THR A 61 3.30 3.16 -0.05
C THR A 61 3.01 4.09 1.12
N VAL A 62 1.75 4.43 1.28
CA VAL A 62 1.25 5.30 2.34
C VAL A 62 0.16 4.55 3.09
N VAL A 63 0.36 4.37 4.39
CA VAL A 63 -0.59 3.67 5.27
C VAL A 63 -1.13 4.65 6.29
N GLU A 64 -2.45 4.70 6.43
CA GLU A 64 -3.10 5.39 7.55
C GLU A 64 -2.91 4.54 8.80
N GLY A 65 -2.25 5.11 9.81
CA GLY A 65 -1.80 4.42 11.01
C GLY A 65 -2.92 3.80 11.82
N ALA A 66 -2.62 2.64 12.41
CA ALA A 66 -3.58 1.86 13.19
C ALA A 66 -3.82 2.39 14.61
N ASP A 67 -2.88 3.15 15.17
CA ASP A 67 -2.99 3.67 16.54
C ASP A 67 -4.08 4.75 16.66
N GLU A 68 -4.15 5.69 15.71
CA GLU A 68 -5.19 6.73 15.68
C GLU A 68 -5.56 7.13 14.23
N PRO A 69 -6.82 6.91 13.80
CA PRO A 69 -7.25 7.22 12.45
C PRO A 69 -7.15 8.73 12.15
N GLY A 70 -6.34 9.08 11.14
CA GLY A 70 -6.21 10.43 10.62
C GLY A 70 -5.15 11.33 11.28
N THR A 71 -4.35 10.82 12.22
CA THR A 71 -3.27 11.58 12.87
C THR A 71 -1.89 11.08 12.54
N ASP A 72 -1.71 9.78 12.33
CA ASP A 72 -0.43 9.19 11.98
C ASP A 72 -0.49 8.53 10.61
N ARG A 73 0.31 9.05 9.67
CA ARG A 73 0.45 8.49 8.34
C ARG A 73 1.87 7.98 8.13
N LEU A 74 2.00 6.69 7.88
CA LEU A 74 3.28 6.07 7.58
C LEU A 74 3.54 6.14 6.08
N VAL A 75 4.72 6.62 5.70
CA VAL A 75 5.17 6.65 4.30
C VAL A 75 6.37 5.72 4.20
N ILE A 76 6.26 4.71 3.34
CA ILE A 76 7.27 3.69 3.08
C ILE A 76 7.70 3.79 1.62
N GLU A 77 8.99 3.66 1.37
CA GLU A 77 9.52 3.51 0.01
C GLU A 77 9.32 2.06 -0.47
N GLY A 78 8.88 1.89 -1.70
CA GLY A 78 8.48 0.61 -2.28
C GLY A 78 7.02 0.23 -2.01
N ASP A 79 6.69 -1.04 -2.19
CA ASP A 79 5.35 -1.59 -1.97
C ASP A 79 4.99 -1.82 -0.49
N GLY A 80 5.95 -1.63 0.43
CA GLY A 80 5.73 -1.78 1.86
C GLY A 80 5.30 -3.20 2.28
N GLY A 81 5.59 -4.22 1.47
CA GLY A 81 5.15 -5.60 1.68
C GLY A 81 3.72 -5.89 1.18
N HIS A 82 3.12 -4.95 0.44
CA HIS A 82 1.78 -5.05 -0.14
C HIS A 82 1.85 -5.05 -1.68
N PRO A 83 2.23 -6.18 -2.33
CA PRO A 83 2.36 -6.23 -3.77
C PRO A 83 1.00 -6.14 -4.47
N GLN A 84 0.86 -5.22 -5.42
CA GLN A 84 -0.31 -5.16 -6.31
C GLN A 84 -0.09 -6.05 -7.54
N GLN A 85 -1.12 -6.80 -7.91
CA GLN A 85 -1.13 -7.55 -9.17
C GLN A 85 -1.57 -6.60 -10.28
N ALA A 86 -0.68 -6.36 -11.26
CA ALA A 86 -1.00 -5.68 -12.52
C ALA A 86 -1.71 -6.61 -13.50
#